data_AF-A0A2A4WFI6-F1
#
_entry.id   AF-A0A2A4WFI6-F1
#
_cell.length_a   1.000
_cell.length_b   1.000
_cell.length_c   1.000
_cell.angle_alpha   90.00
_cell.angle_beta   90.00
_cell.angle_gamma   90.00
#
_symmetry.space_group_name_H-M   'P 1'
#
loop_
_entity.id
_entity.type
_entity.pdbx_description
1 polymer ?
#
loop_
_entity_poly.entity_id
_entity_poly.type
_entity_poly.pdbx_seq_one_letter_code
_entity_poly.pdbx_strand_id
1 'polypeptide(L)' 'MGKIIGTYKKTDGTTFTVKEDDYTKMREMTEEEVHEAALSDPDAQPLTSEELARFRRVNPFAKK' A
#
# COMPACT_ATOMS: atom_id res chain seq x y z
N MET A 1 23.49 4.59 -0.58
CA MET A 1 23.14 4.18 0.79
C MET A 1 21.85 4.91 1.13
N GLY A 2 20.69 4.25 1.00
CA GLY A 2 19.38 4.88 1.09
C GLY A 2 19.11 5.58 2.40
N LYS A 3 18.30 6.63 2.31
CA LYS A 3 17.86 7.43 3.45
C LYS A 3 17.06 6.56 4.43
N ILE A 4 17.40 6.63 5.72
CA ILE A 4 16.59 6.01 6.77
C ILE A 4 15.30 6.83 6.92
N ILE A 5 14.16 6.17 6.78
CA ILE A 5 12.84 6.82 6.88
C ILE A 5 12.13 6.51 8.21
N GLY A 6 12.55 5.46 8.92
CA GLY A 6 12.04 5.15 10.24
C GLY A 6 12.86 4.09 10.95
N THR A 7 12.83 4.13 12.28
CA THR A 7 13.37 3.09 13.15
C THR A 7 12.26 2.66 14.09
N TYR A 8 11.92 1.37 14.06
CA TYR A 8 10.80 0.82 14.81
C TYR A 8 11.29 -0.24 15.79
N LYS A 9 10.65 -0.29 16.95
CA LYS A 9 10.91 -1.30 17.98
C LYS A 9 9.89 -2.43 17.85
N LYS A 10 10.36 -3.66 17.72
CA LYS A 10 9.54 -4.86 17.71
C LYS A 10 9.07 -5.22 19.12
N THR A 11 8.08 -6.10 19.19
CA THR A 11 7.53 -6.64 20.45
C THR A 11 8.55 -7.44 21.24
N ASP A 12 9.52 -8.07 20.58
CA ASP A 12 10.66 -8.77 21.20
C ASP A 12 11.76 -7.83 21.73
N GLY A 13 11.58 -6.51 21.59
CA GLY A 13 12.51 -5.49 22.05
C GLY A 13 13.64 -5.15 21.07
N THR A 14 13.80 -5.91 19.99
CA THR A 14 14.77 -5.60 18.93
C THR A 14 14.30 -4.41 18.08
N THR A 15 15.23 -3.70 17.46
CA THR A 15 14.92 -2.60 16.54
C THR A 15 15.20 -3.02 15.10
N PHE A 16 14.35 -2.56 14.19
CA PHE A 16 14.64 -2.62 12.75
C PHE A 16 14.51 -1.22 12.15
N THR A 17 15.39 -0.96 11.18
CA THR A 17 15.45 0.30 10.47
C THR A 17 14.89 0.09 9.09
N VAL A 18 13.99 0.99 8.71
CA VAL A 18 13.38 1.02 7.38
C VAL A 18 14.06 2.12 6.58
N LYS A 19 14.56 1.76 5.41
CA LYS A 19 15.19 2.66 4.45
C LYS A 19 14.22 2.95 3.31
N GLU A 20 14.41 4.09 2.65
CA GLU A 20 13.69 4.44 1.44
C GLU A 20 13.89 3.40 0.34
N ASP A 21 15.13 2.91 0.18
CA ASP A 21 15.51 1.87 -0.79
C ASP A 21 14.72 0.56 -0.61
N ASP A 22 14.21 0.27 0.60
CA ASP A 22 13.44 -0.95 0.87
C ASP A 22 12.09 -0.94 0.12
N TYR A 23 11.60 0.24 -0.30
CA TYR A 23 10.36 0.41 -1.05
C TYR A 23 10.57 0.67 -2.54
N THR A 24 11.81 0.78 -3.02
CA THR A 24 12.10 1.13 -4.43
C THR A 24 11.41 0.15 -5.37
N LYS A 25 11.55 -1.15 -5.11
CA LYS A 25 10.93 -2.19 -5.93
C LYS A 25 9.40 -2.08 -5.99
N MET A 26 8.75 -1.68 -4.90
CA MET A 26 7.30 -1.47 -4.86
C MET A 26 6.90 -0.23 -5.66
N ARG A 27 7.70 0.84 -5.61
CA ARG A 27 7.45 2.10 -6.33
C ARG A 27 7.72 2.01 -7.83
N GLU A 28 8.52 1.04 -8.26
CA GLU A 28 8.85 0.80 -9.66
C GLU A 28 7.82 -0.07 -10.39
N MET A 29 6.94 -0.77 -9.68
CA MET A 29 5.88 -1.57 -10.30
C MET A 29 4.92 -0.68 -11.08
N THR A 30 4.60 -1.09 -12.32
CA THR A 30 3.58 -0.39 -13.12
C THR A 30 2.18 -0.71 -12.61
N GLU A 31 1.20 0.13 -12.95
CA GLU A 31 -0.20 -0.12 -12.61
C GLU A 31 -0.70 -1.47 -13.16
N GLU A 32 -0.24 -1.87 -14.34
CA GLU A 32 -0.55 -3.17 -14.94
C GLU A 32 0.04 -4.32 -14.13
N GLU A 33 1.30 -4.22 -13.71
CA GLU A 33 1.94 -5.25 -12.87
C GLU A 33 1.25 -5.38 -11.51
N VAL A 34 0.84 -4.26 -10.92
CA VAL A 34 0.06 -4.24 -9.67
C VAL A 34 -1.31 -4.90 -9.89
N HIS A 35 -1.98 -4.61 -11.00
CA HIS A 35 -3.30 -5.18 -11.31
C HIS A 35 -3.23 -6.70 -11.50
N GLU A 36 -2.27 -7.20 -12.26
CA GLU A 36 -2.07 -8.64 -12.45
C GLU A 36 -1.71 -9.35 -11.15
N ALA A 37 -0.86 -8.74 -10.32
CA ALA A 37 -0.55 -9.29 -9.00
C ALA A 37 -1.82 -9.38 -8.12
N ALA A 38 -2.66 -8.34 -8.13
CA ALA A 38 -3.93 -8.32 -7.40
C ALA A 38 -4.91 -9.39 -7.88
N LEU A 39 -4.98 -9.66 -9.20
CA LEU A 39 -5.81 -10.73 -9.76
C LEU A 39 -5.35 -12.13 -9.33
N SER A 40 -4.08 -12.30 -8.98
CA SER A 40 -3.55 -13.58 -8.48
C SER A 40 -3.78 -13.80 -6.98
N ASP A 41 -4.03 -12.74 -6.22
CA ASP A 41 -4.24 -12.79 -4.78
C ASP A 41 -5.74 -12.88 -4.45
N PRO A 42 -6.24 -13.97 -3.82
CA PRO A 42 -7.66 -14.11 -3.49
C PRO A 42 -8.14 -13.12 -2.42
N ASP A 43 -7.24 -12.64 -1.54
CA ASP A 43 -7.59 -11.73 -0.44
C ASP A 43 -7.52 -10.25 -0.86
N ALA A 44 -6.93 -9.96 -2.02
CA ALA A 44 -6.68 -8.60 -2.51
C ALA A 44 -7.13 -8.37 -3.97
N GLN A 45 -8.18 -9.08 -4.42
CA GLN A 45 -8.75 -8.89 -5.75
C GLN A 45 -9.15 -7.43 -6.04
N PRO A 46 -8.97 -6.94 -7.27
CA PRO A 46 -9.44 -5.61 -7.65
C PRO A 46 -10.97 -5.54 -7.67
N LEU A 47 -11.51 -4.40 -7.25
CA LEU A 47 -12.95 -4.14 -7.33
C LEU A 47 -13.39 -3.99 -8.79
N THR A 48 -14.55 -4.57 -9.12
CA THR A 48 -15.22 -4.27 -10.37
C THR A 48 -15.77 -2.83 -10.37
N SER A 49 -16.00 -2.28 -11.56
CA SER A 49 -16.62 -0.95 -11.71
C SER A 49 -17.98 -0.84 -11.01
N GLU A 50 -18.76 -1.91 -11.00
CA GLU A 50 -20.08 -1.96 -10.35
C GLU A 50 -19.97 -1.96 -8.83
N GLU A 51 -19.01 -2.71 -8.27
CA GLU A 51 -18.75 -2.72 -6.83
C GLU A 51 -18.23 -1.38 -6.35
N LEU A 52 -17.29 -0.79 -7.09
CA LEU A 52 -16.77 0.54 -6.78
C LEU A 52 -17.87 1.61 -6.83
N ALA A 53 -18.81 1.52 -7.77
CA ALA A 53 -19.93 2.46 -7.88
C ALA A 53 -20.88 2.43 -6.66
N ARG A 54 -20.94 1.32 -5.91
CA ARG A 54 -21.75 1.21 -4.68
C ARG A 54 -21.13 1.92 -3.48
N PHE A 55 -19.86 2.32 -3.56
CA PHE A 55 -19.19 2.95 -2.43
C PHE A 55 -19.81 4.32 -2.14
N ARG A 56 -20.00 4.61 -0.85
CA ARG A 56 -20.42 5.95 -0.42
C ARG A 56 -19.31 6.94 -0.79
N ARG A 57 -19.62 7.93 -1.63
CA ARG A 57 -18.70 9.03 -1.92
C ARG A 57 -18.52 9.88 -0.66
N VAL A 58 -17.32 9.85 -0.09
CA VAL A 58 -16.97 10.64 1.10
C VAL A 58 -16.15 11.83 0.64
N ASN A 59 -16.60 13.04 0.95
CA ASN A 59 -15.78 14.24 0.76
C ASN A 59 -14.91 14.42 2.02
N PRO A 60 -13.58 14.28 1.93
CA PRO A 60 -12.69 14.41 3.09
C PRO A 60 -12.67 15.84 3.68
N PHE A 61 -13.18 16.84 2.96
CA PHE A 61 -13.27 18.23 3.40
C PHE A 61 -14.67 18.67 3.84
N ALA A 62 -15.65 17.74 3.87
CA ALA A 62 -16.96 18.08 4.41
C ALA A 62 -16.83 18.42 5.91
N LYS A 63 -17.28 19.62 6.29
CA LYS A 63 -17.35 20.00 7.71
C LYS A 63 -18.38 19.11 8.41
N LYS A 64 -18.02 18.60 9.59
CA LYS A 64 -18.92 17.84 10.46
C LYS A 64 -20.02 18.72 11.05
#